data_AF-A0A1X1K0S0-F1
#
_entry.id   AF-A0A1X1K0S0-F1
#
_cell.length_a   1.000
_cell.length_b   1.000
_cell.length_c   1.000
_cell.angle_alpha   90.00
_cell.angle_beta   90.00
_cell.angle_gamma   90.00
#
_symmetry.space_group_name_H-M   'P 1'
#
loop_
_entity.id
_entity.type
_entity.pdbx_description
1 polymer ?
#
loop_
_entity_poly.entity_id
_entity_poly.type
_entity_poly.pdbx_seq_one_letter_code
_entity_poly.pdbx_strand_id
1 'polypeptide(L)'
;MIPFFLVLLAIFGIIYDLMTSKGRKECARTVFLFILNLLTIGICLLDLPMESKPYSGIGFILFYALAFTPLIIVFSLYTLYRIGKHYRYFKSKFAIILRFNAFLLFLFSLVNIFVIWRALTIYQKSGIYLFLLVFGICSTIQVIVGELEKKRIRILQKQVEQDSYEK
;
A
#
# COMPACT_ATOMS: atom_id res chain seq x y z
N MET A 1 19.88 7.83 -15.74
CA MET A 1 18.83 8.18 -14.75
C MET A 1 17.44 8.35 -15.39
N ILE A 2 17.32 8.94 -16.59
CA ILE A 2 16.06 9.09 -17.36
C ILE A 2 15.27 7.78 -17.62
N PRO A 3 15.88 6.62 -17.94
CA PRO A 3 15.10 5.42 -18.25
C PRO A 3 14.36 4.84 -17.03
N PHE A 4 14.91 5.00 -15.83
CA PHE A 4 14.25 4.56 -14.60
C PHE A 4 13.02 5.40 -14.28
N PHE A 5 13.11 6.72 -14.50
CA PHE A 5 11.99 7.64 -14.29
C PHE A 5 10.85 7.41 -15.28
N LEU A 6 11.16 7.08 -16.54
CA LEU A 6 10.17 6.71 -17.56
C LEU A 6 9.45 5.39 -17.23
N VAL A 7 10.18 4.38 -16.74
CA VAL A 7 9.58 3.13 -16.28
C VAL A 7 8.69 3.39 -15.06
N LEU A 8 9.13 4.24 -14.14
CA LEU A 8 8.32 4.65 -12.98
C LEU A 8 7.04 5.39 -13.39
N LEU A 9 7.14 6.31 -14.36
CA LEU A 9 6.03 7.08 -14.88
C LEU A 9 5.04 6.18 -15.65
N ALA A 10 5.55 5.20 -16.40
CA ALA A 10 4.74 4.21 -17.11
C ALA A 10 4.00 3.30 -16.11
N ILE A 11 4.69 2.84 -15.07
CA ILE A 11 4.07 2.09 -13.97
C ILE A 11 2.99 2.97 -13.32
N PHE A 12 3.28 4.22 -12.97
CA PHE A 12 2.30 5.18 -12.43
C PHE A 12 1.10 5.43 -13.35
N GLY A 13 1.33 5.53 -14.66
CA GLY A 13 0.29 5.69 -15.67
C GLY A 13 -0.64 4.48 -15.72
N ILE A 14 -0.07 3.27 -15.71
CA ILE A 14 -0.83 2.01 -15.66
C ILE A 14 -1.62 1.91 -14.35
N ILE A 15 -1.05 2.32 -13.23
CA ILE A 15 -1.70 2.35 -11.92
C ILE A 15 -2.85 3.35 -11.87
N TYR A 16 -2.65 4.54 -12.44
CA TYR A 16 -3.66 5.59 -12.51
C TYR A 16 -4.84 5.15 -13.37
N ASP A 17 -4.55 4.54 -14.52
CA ASP A 17 -5.55 3.97 -15.43
C ASP A 17 -6.34 2.81 -14.78
N LEU A 18 -5.67 1.99 -13.96
CA LEU A 18 -6.33 0.95 -13.17
C LEU A 18 -7.27 1.55 -12.10
N MET A 19 -6.93 2.71 -11.53
CA MET A 19 -7.73 3.42 -10.53
C MET A 19 -8.94 4.17 -11.11
N THR A 20 -8.89 4.61 -12.37
CA THR A 20 -9.98 5.35 -13.03
C THR A 20 -11.08 4.43 -13.55
N SER A 21 -10.82 3.14 -13.79
CA SER A 21 -11.84 2.16 -14.19
C SER A 21 -12.95 2.01 -13.13
N LYS A 22 -14.17 2.42 -13.49
CA LYS A 22 -15.21 2.89 -12.55
C LYS A 22 -15.83 1.85 -11.59
N GLY A 23 -15.58 0.54 -11.72
CA GLY A 23 -16.38 -0.49 -11.02
C GLY A 23 -15.71 -1.29 -9.89
N ARG A 24 -14.38 -1.37 -9.80
CA ARG A 24 -13.66 -2.35 -8.93
C ARG A 24 -12.64 -1.73 -7.95
N LYS A 25 -12.93 -0.50 -7.51
CA LYS A 25 -11.99 0.44 -6.88
C LYS A 25 -11.39 0.01 -5.53
N GLU A 26 -11.94 -0.99 -4.85
CA GLU A 26 -11.43 -1.44 -3.54
C GLU A 26 -10.42 -2.59 -3.62
N CYS A 27 -10.46 -3.41 -4.67
CA CYS A 27 -9.46 -4.46 -4.90
C CYS A 27 -8.17 -3.87 -5.47
N ALA A 28 -8.33 -3.07 -6.53
CA ALA A 28 -7.21 -2.46 -7.23
C ALA A 28 -6.30 -1.64 -6.29
N ARG A 29 -6.86 -0.97 -5.28
CA ARG A 29 -6.10 -0.10 -4.37
C ARG A 29 -5.23 -0.85 -3.37
N THR A 30 -5.77 -1.88 -2.73
CA THR A 30 -5.00 -2.66 -1.76
C THR A 30 -3.95 -3.51 -2.46
N VAL A 31 -4.33 -4.05 -3.63
CA VAL A 31 -3.40 -4.70 -4.56
C VAL A 31 -2.33 -3.72 -5.02
N PHE A 32 -2.69 -2.45 -5.24
CA PHE A 32 -1.73 -1.43 -5.62
C PHE A 32 -0.69 -1.15 -4.52
N LEU A 33 -1.12 -0.95 -3.28
CA LEU A 33 -0.20 -0.81 -2.13
C LEU A 33 0.73 -2.02 -2.00
N PHE A 34 0.21 -3.22 -2.24
CA PHE A 34 0.98 -4.45 -2.24
C PHE A 34 2.01 -4.52 -3.38
N ILE A 35 1.62 -4.16 -4.60
CA ILE A 35 2.53 -4.07 -5.77
C ILE A 35 3.61 -3.01 -5.53
N LEU A 36 3.25 -1.85 -4.98
CA LEU A 36 4.20 -0.80 -4.66
C LEU A 36 5.24 -1.28 -3.63
N ASN A 37 4.82 -2.03 -2.61
CA ASN A 37 5.75 -2.65 -1.65
C ASN A 37 6.64 -3.70 -2.31
N LEU A 38 6.09 -4.59 -3.14
CA LEU A 38 6.87 -5.59 -3.89
C LEU A 38 7.90 -4.95 -4.81
N LEU A 39 7.53 -3.89 -5.52
CA LEU A 39 8.43 -3.14 -6.39
C LEU A 39 9.58 -2.52 -5.58
N THR A 40 9.28 -1.89 -4.44
CA THR A 40 10.29 -1.30 -3.57
C THR A 40 11.22 -2.36 -2.97
N ILE A 41 10.71 -3.54 -2.61
CA ILE A 41 11.53 -4.68 -2.18
C ILE A 41 12.41 -5.17 -3.33
N GLY A 42 11.88 -5.26 -4.56
CA GLY A 42 12.66 -5.63 -5.74
C GLY A 42 13.82 -4.66 -6.00
N ILE A 43 13.55 -3.35 -5.94
CA ILE A 43 14.59 -2.32 -6.07
C ILE A 43 15.62 -2.42 -4.92
N CYS A 44 15.17 -2.69 -3.69
CA CYS A 44 16.03 -2.90 -2.53
C CYS A 44 16.99 -4.08 -2.73
N LEU A 45 16.49 -5.21 -3.26
CA LEU A 45 17.31 -6.41 -3.51
C LEU A 45 18.31 -6.21 -4.65
N LEU A 46 17.97 -5.38 -5.65
CA LEU A 46 18.89 -5.00 -6.73
C LEU A 46 20.02 -4.06 -6.25
N ASP A 47 19.73 -3.19 -5.28
CA ASP A 47 20.73 -2.31 -4.68
C ASP A 47 21.59 -2.99 -3.59
N LEU A 48 21.13 -4.10 -3.00
CA LEU A 48 21.86 -4.87 -1.98
C LEU A 48 23.25 -5.38 -2.42
N PRO A 49 23.43 -6.03 -3.60
CA PRO A 49 24.75 -6.48 -4.05
C PRO A 49 25.71 -5.34 -4.41
N MET A 50 25.21 -4.11 -4.52
CA MET A 50 26.04 -2.94 -4.77
C MET A 50 26.63 -2.35 -3.48
N GLU A 51 26.18 -2.72 -2.27
CA GLU A 51 26.59 -2.09 -0.99
C GLU A 51 28.11 -1.97 -0.77
N SER A 52 28.92 -2.82 -1.42
CA SER A 52 30.38 -2.76 -1.37
C SER A 52 31.02 -1.63 -2.19
N LYS A 53 30.24 -0.87 -2.98
CA LYS A 53 30.72 0.22 -3.83
C LYS A 53 30.41 1.60 -3.23
N PRO A 54 31.32 2.59 -3.38
CA PRO A 54 31.00 3.97 -3.04
C PRO A 54 29.78 4.42 -3.86
N TYR A 55 28.84 5.13 -3.22
CA TYR A 55 27.54 5.58 -3.77
C TYR A 55 26.42 4.54 -3.89
N SER A 56 26.64 3.30 -3.45
CA SER A 56 25.57 2.29 -3.45
C SER A 56 24.39 2.66 -2.54
N GLY A 57 23.17 2.44 -3.04
CA GLY A 57 21.92 2.63 -2.31
C GLY A 57 21.44 4.08 -2.20
N ILE A 58 22.15 5.06 -2.79
CA ILE A 58 21.65 6.45 -2.88
C ILE A 58 20.42 6.49 -3.80
N GLY A 59 20.43 5.73 -4.90
CA GLY A 59 19.29 5.59 -5.80
C GLY A 59 18.05 5.05 -5.07
N PHE A 60 18.20 3.98 -4.29
CA PHE A 60 17.13 3.46 -3.45
C PHE A 60 16.65 4.47 -2.40
N ILE A 61 17.54 5.16 -1.68
CA ILE A 61 17.13 6.17 -0.69
C ILE A 61 16.32 7.29 -1.35
N LEU A 62 16.76 7.80 -2.51
CA LEU A 62 16.05 8.84 -3.25
C LEU A 62 14.68 8.35 -3.74
N PHE A 63 14.59 7.13 -4.28
CA PHE A 63 13.32 6.52 -4.67
C PHE A 63 12.39 6.34 -3.46
N TYR A 64 12.92 5.83 -2.34
CA TYR A 64 12.18 5.59 -1.12
C TYR A 64 11.62 6.90 -0.52
N ALA A 65 12.43 7.95 -0.51
CA ALA A 65 12.05 9.27 0.00
C ALA A 65 11.07 10.01 -0.92
N LEU A 66 11.34 10.07 -2.23
CA LEU A 66 10.60 10.92 -3.17
C LEU A 66 9.37 10.25 -3.78
N ALA A 67 9.35 8.93 -3.92
CA ALA A 67 8.23 8.22 -4.53
C ALA A 67 7.46 7.37 -3.51
N PHE A 68 8.14 6.43 -2.88
CA PHE A 68 7.48 5.42 -2.04
C PHE A 68 6.77 6.05 -0.82
N THR A 69 7.45 6.91 -0.09
CA THR A 69 6.92 7.53 1.13
C THR A 69 5.70 8.43 0.90
N PRO A 70 5.72 9.41 -0.01
CA PRO A 70 4.54 10.22 -0.27
C PRO A 70 3.37 9.38 -0.78
N LEU A 71 3.63 8.35 -1.59
CA LEU A 71 2.58 7.43 -2.01
C LEU A 71 1.97 6.67 -0.84
N ILE A 72 2.78 6.04 0.02
CA ILE A 72 2.27 5.32 1.18
C ILE A 72 1.42 6.21 2.08
N ILE A 73 1.80 7.47 2.30
CA ILE A 73 1.03 8.43 3.10
C ILE A 73 -0.33 8.72 2.45
N VAL A 74 -0.35 9.04 1.15
CA VAL A 74 -1.60 9.35 0.43
C VAL A 74 -2.53 8.14 0.42
N PHE A 75 -1.99 6.96 0.12
CA PHE A 75 -2.78 5.73 0.06
C PHE A 75 -3.25 5.25 1.44
N SER A 76 -2.44 5.42 2.51
CA SER A 76 -2.84 5.07 3.88
C SER A 76 -3.97 5.98 4.38
N LEU A 77 -3.87 7.30 4.17
CA LEU A 77 -4.92 8.28 4.46
C LEU A 77 -6.24 7.94 3.75
N TYR A 78 -6.15 7.67 2.44
CA TYR A 78 -7.31 7.36 1.62
C TYR A 78 -7.95 6.01 1.99
N THR A 79 -7.14 5.03 2.42
CA THR A 79 -7.61 3.74 2.92
C THR A 79 -8.32 3.89 4.26
N LEU A 80 -7.75 4.68 5.18
CA LEU A 80 -8.34 4.97 6.49
C LEU A 80 -9.68 5.71 6.37
N TYR A 81 -9.76 6.77 5.56
CA TYR A 81 -10.99 7.53 5.33
C TYR A 81 -12.13 6.63 4.82
N ARG A 82 -11.84 5.79 3.82
CA ARG A 82 -12.86 4.94 3.19
C ARG A 82 -13.31 3.79 4.08
N ILE A 83 -12.39 3.12 4.78
CA ILE A 83 -12.77 2.06 5.73
C ILE A 83 -13.57 2.66 6.89
N GLY A 84 -13.27 3.89 7.31
CA GLY A 84 -14.09 4.63 8.26
C GLY A 84 -15.54 4.79 7.80
N LYS A 85 -15.76 5.15 6.52
CA LYS A 85 -17.10 5.17 5.93
C LYS A 85 -17.72 3.78 5.84
N HIS A 86 -17.00 2.79 5.33
CA HIS A 86 -17.51 1.42 5.18
C HIS A 86 -17.95 0.80 6.51
N TYR A 87 -17.19 1.02 7.58
CA TYR A 87 -17.50 0.56 8.93
C TYR A 87 -18.81 1.13 9.48
N ARG A 88 -19.22 2.33 9.05
CA ARG A 88 -20.54 2.89 9.44
C ARG A 88 -21.71 2.12 8.84
N TYR A 89 -21.54 1.53 7.65
CA TYR A 89 -22.61 0.82 6.94
C TYR A 89 -22.60 -0.69 7.20
N PHE A 90 -21.43 -1.32 7.31
CA PHE A 90 -21.29 -2.77 7.51
C PHE A 90 -20.41 -3.06 8.73
N LYS A 91 -21.05 -3.35 9.86
CA LYS A 91 -20.36 -3.69 11.11
C LYS A 91 -20.01 -5.19 11.11
N SER A 92 -18.83 -5.52 10.58
CA SER A 92 -18.29 -6.88 10.49
C SER A 92 -17.03 -7.04 11.34
N LYS A 93 -16.77 -8.26 11.85
CA LYS A 93 -15.49 -8.58 12.53
C LYS A 93 -14.29 -8.32 11.61
N PHE A 94 -14.43 -8.61 10.31
CA PHE A 94 -13.38 -8.34 9.31
C PHE A 94 -13.19 -6.83 9.07
N ALA A 95 -14.27 -6.05 9.05
CA ALA A 95 -14.18 -4.59 8.90
C ALA A 95 -13.44 -3.92 10.07
N ILE A 96 -13.57 -4.45 11.29
CA ILE A 96 -12.81 -3.99 12.47
C ILE A 96 -11.31 -4.26 12.29
N ILE A 97 -10.95 -5.50 11.90
CA ILE A 97 -9.56 -5.89 11.64
C ILE A 97 -8.95 -5.02 10.52
N LEU A 98 -9.70 -4.81 9.44
CA LEU A 98 -9.28 -4.00 8.30
C LEU A 98 -9.04 -2.54 8.69
N ARG A 99 -9.87 -1.99 9.57
CA ARG A 99 -9.75 -0.64 10.11
C ARG A 99 -8.54 -0.49 11.00
N PHE A 100 -8.32 -1.46 11.89
CA PHE A 100 -7.17 -1.46 12.78
C PHE A 100 -5.86 -1.53 11.98
N ASN A 101 -5.78 -2.42 10.99
CA ASN A 101 -4.59 -2.53 10.13
C ASN A 101 -4.37 -1.25 9.29
N ALA A 102 -5.44 -0.64 8.77
CA ALA A 102 -5.34 0.64 8.05
C ALA A 102 -4.85 1.79 8.95
N PHE A 103 -5.29 1.81 10.21
CA PHE A 103 -4.85 2.79 11.19
C PHE A 103 -3.37 2.59 11.56
N LEU A 104 -2.94 1.34 11.75
CA LEU A 104 -1.52 1.02 11.94
C LEU A 104 -0.67 1.43 10.74
N LEU A 105 -1.11 1.14 9.51
CA LEU A 105 -0.44 1.57 8.28
C LEU A 105 -0.27 3.09 8.21
N PHE A 106 -1.31 3.83 8.60
CA PHE A 106 -1.25 5.29 8.66
C PHE A 106 -0.24 5.77 9.70
N LEU A 107 -0.28 5.24 10.93
CA LEU A 107 0.69 5.59 11.97
C LEU A 107 2.13 5.25 11.55
N PHE A 108 2.37 4.07 11.00
CA PHE A 108 3.68 3.68 10.48
C PHE A 108 4.12 4.60 9.34
N SER A 109 3.20 5.09 8.48
CA SER A 109 3.54 6.05 7.43
C SER A 109 4.04 7.39 7.97
N LEU A 110 3.51 7.85 9.11
CA LEU A 110 4.00 9.06 9.78
C LEU A 110 5.37 8.82 10.40
N VAL A 111 5.56 7.69 11.09
CA VAL A 111 6.87 7.34 11.68
C VAL A 111 7.92 7.15 10.59
N ASN A 112 7.53 6.65 9.41
CA ASN A 112 8.43 6.48 8.27
C ASN A 112 9.04 7.81 7.78
N ILE A 113 8.33 8.95 7.92
CA ILE A 113 8.90 10.28 7.63
C ILE A 113 10.10 10.55 8.53
N PHE A 114 9.99 10.22 9.82
CA PHE A 114 11.08 10.37 10.79
C PHE A 114 12.26 9.43 10.50
N VAL A 115 11.98 8.21 10.05
CA VAL A 115 13.00 7.24 9.62
C VAL A 115 13.80 7.79 8.44
N ILE A 116 13.13 8.41 7.46
CA ILE A 116 13.79 9.01 6.30
C ILE A 116 14.63 10.21 6.72
N TRP A 117 14.09 11.08 7.57
CA TRP A 117 14.86 12.19 8.12
C TRP A 117 16.16 11.69 8.76
N ARG A 118 16.07 10.67 9.63
CA ARG A 118 17.24 10.05 10.25
C ARG A 118 18.18 9.42 9.22
N ALA A 119 17.65 8.74 8.19
CA ALA A 119 18.45 8.12 7.14
C ALA A 119 19.19 9.15 6.28
N LEU A 120 18.62 10.33 6.06
CA LEU A 120 19.27 11.43 5.33
C LEU A 120 20.33 12.13 6.19
N THR A 121 20.13 12.25 7.50
CA THR A 121 21.08 12.92 8.40
C THR A 121 22.26 12.03 8.81
N ILE A 122 22.01 10.75 9.11
CA ILE A 122 22.99 9.83 9.71
C ILE A 122 23.46 8.75 8.70
N TYR A 123 22.93 8.75 7.46
CA TYR A 123 23.21 7.73 6.43
C TYR A 123 22.94 6.28 6.90
N GLN A 124 22.11 6.10 7.92
CA GLN A 124 21.78 4.79 8.48
C GLN A 124 20.55 4.21 7.78
N LYS A 125 20.76 3.20 6.94
CA LYS A 125 19.71 2.55 6.12
C LYS A 125 18.90 1.47 6.85
N SER A 126 19.37 0.98 8.00
CA SER A 126 18.74 -0.15 8.69
C SER A 126 17.27 0.09 9.07
N GLY A 127 16.91 1.34 9.40
CA GLY A 127 15.53 1.72 9.70
C GLY A 127 14.60 1.61 8.49
N ILE A 128 15.09 1.90 7.28
CA ILE A 128 14.31 1.84 6.04
C ILE A 128 13.93 0.39 5.73
N TYR A 129 14.87 -0.55 5.86
CA TYR A 129 14.62 -1.96 5.59
C TYR A 129 13.58 -2.57 6.55
N LEU A 130 13.66 -2.23 7.84
CA LEU A 130 12.68 -2.67 8.83
C LEU A 130 11.27 -2.18 8.49
N PHE A 131 11.13 -0.89 8.18
CA PHE A 131 9.83 -0.31 7.84
C PHE A 131 9.28 -0.87 6.54
N LEU A 132 10.13 -1.09 5.54
CA LEU A 132 9.73 -1.72 4.28
C LEU A 132 9.14 -3.12 4.51
N LEU A 133 9.74 -3.93 5.38
CA LEU A 133 9.24 -5.26 5.73
C LEU A 133 7.90 -5.19 6.47
N VAL A 134 7.77 -4.26 7.42
CA VAL A 134 6.50 -4.02 8.16
C VAL A 134 5.39 -3.58 7.19
N PHE A 135 5.66 -2.63 6.29
CA PHE A 135 4.69 -2.21 5.27
C PHE A 135 4.30 -3.37 4.35
N GLY A 136 5.26 -4.22 3.96
CA GLY A 136 5.01 -5.45 3.21
C GLY A 136 3.99 -6.34 3.90
N ILE A 137 4.24 -6.74 5.15
CA ILE A 137 3.34 -7.59 5.94
C ILE A 137 1.95 -6.96 6.09
N CYS A 138 1.89 -5.69 6.49
CA CYS A 138 0.63 -4.99 6.66
C CYS A 138 -0.18 -4.90 5.36
N SER A 139 0.47 -4.67 4.22
CA SER A 139 -0.21 -4.63 2.91
C SER A 139 -0.77 -6.00 2.51
N THR A 140 -0.05 -7.09 2.76
CA THR A 140 -0.52 -8.46 2.51
C THR A 140 -1.75 -8.79 3.34
N ILE A 141 -1.74 -8.47 4.63
CA ILE A 141 -2.90 -8.66 5.52
C ILE A 141 -4.10 -7.86 5.00
N GLN A 142 -3.89 -6.61 4.59
CA GLN A 142 -4.94 -5.75 4.05
C GLN A 142 -5.58 -6.35 2.79
N VAL A 143 -4.79 -6.98 1.90
CA VAL A 143 -5.29 -7.64 0.68
C VAL A 143 -6.12 -8.88 1.03
N ILE A 144 -5.57 -9.79 1.86
CA ILE A 144 -6.21 -11.06 2.21
C ILE A 144 -7.55 -10.80 2.90
N VAL A 145 -7.55 -9.98 3.96
CA VAL A 145 -8.78 -9.68 4.71
C VAL A 145 -9.76 -8.87 3.87
N GLY A 146 -9.26 -8.00 2.98
CA GLY A 146 -10.09 -7.23 2.05
C GLY A 146 -10.82 -8.08 1.02
N GLU A 147 -10.19 -9.15 0.50
CA GLU A 147 -10.86 -10.10 -0.40
C GLU A 147 -11.91 -10.95 0.32
N LEU A 148 -11.64 -11.36 1.57
CA LEU A 148 -12.60 -12.10 2.38
C LEU A 148 -13.88 -11.28 2.66
N GLU A 149 -13.74 -10.02 3.06
CA GLU A 149 -14.91 -9.15 3.32
C GLU A 149 -15.71 -8.89 2.03
N LYS A 150 -15.06 -8.74 0.87
CA LYS A 150 -15.78 -8.62 -0.41
C LYS A 150 -16.55 -9.87 -0.81
N LYS A 151 -15.99 -11.07 -0.56
CA LYS A 151 -16.71 -12.32 -0.79
C LYS A 151 -17.97 -12.36 0.08
N ARG A 152 -17.86 -11.97 1.35
CA ARG A 152 -18.99 -11.88 2.28
C ARG A 152 -20.06 -10.90 1.79
N ILE A 153 -19.68 -9.68 1.40
CA ILE A 153 -20.64 -8.67 0.90
C ILE A 153 -21.36 -9.14 -0.37
N ARG A 154 -20.64 -9.78 -1.31
CA ARG A 154 -21.26 -10.33 -2.53
C ARG A 154 -22.30 -11.42 -2.22
N ILE A 155 -22.04 -12.28 -1.23
CA ILE A 155 -23.00 -13.29 -0.80
C ILE A 155 -24.25 -12.62 -0.21
N LEU A 156 -24.06 -11.63 0.67
CA LEU A 156 -25.17 -10.89 1.27
C LEU A 156 -26.01 -10.13 0.22
N GLN A 157 -25.38 -9.53 -0.79
CA GLN A 157 -26.07 -8.84 -1.88
C GLN A 157 -26.92 -9.81 -2.72
N LYS A 158 -26.38 -10.99 -3.04
CA LYS A 158 -27.14 -12.02 -3.79
C LYS A 158 -28.35 -12.53 -3.00
N GLN A 159 -28.22 -12.71 -1.68
CA GLN A 159 -29.34 -13.10 -0.83
C GLN A 159 -30.44 -12.05 -0.81
N VAL A 160 -30.08 -10.76 -0.68
CA VAL A 160 -31.06 -9.66 -0.72
C VAL A 160 -31.73 -9.53 -2.09
N GLU A 161 -31.01 -9.74 -3.19
CA GLU A 161 -31.61 -9.77 -4.53
C GLU A 161 -32.59 -10.95 -4.66
N GLN A 162 -32.22 -12.16 -4.24
CA GLN A 162 -33.09 -13.34 -4.30
C GLN A 162 -34.35 -13.17 -3.45
N ASP A 163 -34.22 -12.68 -2.20
CA ASP A 163 -35.36 -12.40 -1.31
C ASP A 163 -36.29 -11.30 -1.87
N SER A 164 -35.79 -10.43 -2.75
CA SER A 164 -36.58 -9.40 -3.43
C SER A 164 -37.34 -9.91 -4.65
N TYR A 165 -36.96 -11.05 -5.22
CA TYR A 165 -37.66 -11.67 -6.37
C TYR A 165 -38.73 -12.68 -5.94
N GLU A 166 -38.70 -13.15 -4.68
CA GLU A 166 -39.70 -14.08 -4.11
C GLU A 166 -40.90 -13.38 -3.42
N LYS A 167 -40.93 -12.03 -3.40
CA LYS A 167 -42.06 -11.22 -2.94
C LYS A 167 -42.83 -10.61 -4.09
#